data_AF-A0AA37LUY8-F1
#
_entry.id   AF-A0AA37LUY8-F1
#
_cell.length_a   1.000
_cell.length_b   1.000
_cell.length_c   1.000
_cell.angle_alpha   90.00
_cell.angle_beta   90.00
_cell.angle_gamma   90.00
#
_symmetry.space_group_name_H-M   'P 1'
#
loop_
_entity.id
_entity.type
_entity.pdbx_description
1 polymer ?
#
loop_
_entity_poly.entity_id
_entity_poly.type
_entity_poly.pdbx_seq_one_letter_code
_entity_poly.pdbx_strand_id
1 'polypeptide(L)'
;MYTADEYTFAVLVTPVGLLYGGNGLKALVVEGFDRTAPRGTGAFKVGGNYGSTIRVMGRARQHGYGLTLHLDSETQSFVHEFSASGFVGVKKNPLDSSAQPTIVIPKDEHILPSITVDSVGKIAEDLGWNVERRPVSSSFIPTHPA
;
A
#
# COMPACT_ATOMS: atom_id res chain seq x y z
N MET A 1 11.17 -29.51 8.86
CA MET A 1 10.45 -28.64 7.90
C MET A 1 11.09 -28.92 6.56
N TYR A 2 10.41 -29.66 5.68
CA TYR A 2 10.94 -30.08 4.38
C TYR A 2 10.28 -29.24 3.29
N THR A 3 11.01 -28.97 2.22
CA THR A 3 10.47 -28.38 0.99
C THR A 3 9.54 -29.39 0.31
N ALA A 4 8.67 -28.91 -0.58
CA ALA A 4 7.89 -29.82 -1.42
C ALA A 4 8.83 -30.49 -2.45
N ASP A 5 8.56 -31.75 -2.76
CA ASP A 5 9.33 -32.50 -3.78
C ASP A 5 8.85 -32.18 -5.21
N GLU A 6 7.65 -31.60 -5.34
CA GLU A 6 7.02 -31.27 -6.62
C GLU A 6 6.32 -29.89 -6.56
N TYR A 7 6.33 -29.19 -7.68
CA TYR A 7 5.71 -27.88 -7.84
C TYR A 7 4.95 -27.81 -9.17
N THR A 8 3.81 -27.11 -9.19
CA THR A 8 3.07 -26.81 -10.41
C THR A 8 3.11 -25.31 -10.69
N PHE A 9 3.54 -24.94 -11.90
CA PHE A 9 3.41 -23.58 -12.41
C PHE A 9 2.19 -23.50 -13.34
N ALA A 10 1.28 -22.57 -13.05
CA ALA A 10 0.07 -22.36 -13.84
C ALA A 10 -0.14 -20.87 -14.13
N VAL A 11 -0.68 -20.58 -15.31
CA VAL A 11 -1.06 -19.23 -15.74
C VAL A 11 -2.55 -19.19 -16.00
N LEU A 12 -3.26 -18.29 -15.32
CA LEU A 12 -4.69 -18.05 -15.51
C LEU A 12 -4.89 -16.71 -16.22
N VAL A 13 -5.78 -16.69 -17.21
CA VAL A 13 -6.19 -15.47 -17.91
C VAL A 13 -7.65 -15.19 -17.58
N THR A 14 -7.96 -13.98 -17.15
CA THR A 14 -9.33 -13.57 -16.79
C THR A 14 -9.54 -12.12 -17.22
N PRO A 15 -10.64 -11.79 -17.92
CA PRO A 15 -10.96 -10.40 -18.23
C PRO A 15 -11.30 -9.64 -16.94
N VAL A 16 -10.78 -8.42 -16.80
CA VAL A 16 -11.02 -7.55 -15.64
C VAL A 16 -11.61 -6.21 -16.08
N GLY A 17 -12.59 -5.72 -15.31
CA GLY A 17 -13.16 -4.38 -15.46
C GLY A 17 -12.51 -3.36 -14.52
N LEU A 18 -13.11 -2.17 -14.41
CA LEU A 18 -12.66 -1.16 -13.45
C LEU A 18 -12.97 -1.61 -12.01
N LEU A 19 -11.93 -1.67 -11.16
CA LEU A 19 -12.05 -2.07 -9.75
C LEU A 19 -12.86 -1.09 -8.89
N TYR A 20 -12.71 0.22 -9.11
CA TYR A 20 -13.26 1.27 -8.21
C TYR A 20 -14.06 2.37 -8.91
N GLY A 21 -14.48 2.15 -10.17
CA GLY A 21 -15.41 3.06 -10.87
C GLY A 21 -14.93 4.50 -11.07
N GLY A 22 -13.64 4.81 -10.83
CA GLY A 22 -13.02 6.13 -11.03
C GLY A 22 -13.16 7.12 -9.86
N ASN A 23 -13.88 6.77 -8.79
CA ASN A 23 -14.08 7.66 -7.63
C ASN A 23 -13.05 7.41 -6.53
N GLY A 24 -12.74 8.46 -5.76
CA GLY A 24 -11.95 8.33 -4.54
C GLY A 24 -12.65 7.48 -3.49
N LEU A 25 -11.89 6.64 -2.77
CA LEU A 25 -12.41 5.77 -1.72
C LEU A 25 -11.90 6.21 -0.36
N LYS A 26 -12.76 6.08 0.67
CA LYS A 26 -12.33 6.18 2.06
C LYS A 26 -11.49 4.97 2.43
N ALA A 27 -10.32 5.22 3.02
CA ALA A 27 -9.45 4.19 3.56
C ALA A 27 -9.54 4.16 5.09
N LEU A 28 -9.59 2.96 5.67
CA LEU A 28 -9.44 2.75 7.10
C LEU A 28 -7.96 2.48 7.40
N VAL A 29 -7.34 3.29 8.26
CA VAL A 29 -6.05 2.91 8.86
C VAL A 29 -6.33 1.78 9.83
N VAL A 30 -5.69 0.64 9.59
CA VAL A 30 -5.92 -0.57 10.38
C VAL A 30 -5.00 -0.53 11.60
N GLU A 31 -5.59 -0.42 12.77
CA GLU A 31 -4.89 -0.50 14.06
C GLU A 31 -5.11 -1.88 14.71
N GLY A 32 -4.10 -2.36 15.44
CA GLY A 32 -4.20 -3.62 16.19
C GLY A 32 -4.26 -4.87 15.31
N PHE A 33 -3.76 -4.78 14.08
CA PHE A 33 -3.63 -5.91 13.17
C PHE A 33 -2.36 -5.77 12.33
N ASP A 34 -1.57 -6.85 12.33
CA ASP A 34 -0.37 -6.96 11.53
C ASP A 34 -0.66 -7.64 10.20
N ARG A 35 -0.44 -6.91 9.11
CA ARG A 35 -0.50 -7.50 7.76
C ARG A 35 0.54 -8.59 7.60
N THR A 36 1.76 -8.29 8.05
CA THR A 36 2.96 -9.10 7.87
C THR A 36 3.88 -8.91 9.06
N ALA A 37 4.36 -10.00 9.65
CA ALA A 37 5.33 -9.90 10.75
C ALA A 37 6.62 -9.15 10.32
N PRO A 38 7.31 -8.43 11.23
CA PRO A 38 8.55 -7.69 10.93
C PRO A 38 9.69 -8.55 10.36
N ARG A 39 9.66 -9.88 10.51
CA ARG A 39 10.64 -10.78 9.87
C ARG A 39 9.93 -11.84 9.03
N GLY A 40 8.75 -11.50 8.54
CA GLY A 40 7.88 -12.35 7.75
C GLY A 40 8.21 -12.27 6.27
N THR A 41 7.22 -12.64 5.47
CA THR A 41 7.35 -12.73 4.00
C THR A 41 6.71 -11.55 3.29
N GLY A 42 6.51 -10.41 3.97
CA GLY A 42 5.74 -9.28 3.45
C GLY A 42 6.25 -8.69 2.14
N ALA A 43 7.58 -8.69 1.96
CA ALA A 43 8.26 -8.25 0.75
C ALA A 43 8.03 -9.17 -0.47
N PHE A 44 7.41 -10.34 -0.28
CA PHE A 44 7.22 -11.34 -1.31
C PHE A 44 5.73 -11.53 -1.61
N LYS A 45 5.42 -11.84 -2.87
CA LYS A 45 4.02 -12.05 -3.32
C LYS A 45 3.55 -13.48 -3.03
N VAL A 46 3.51 -13.84 -1.75
CA VAL A 46 3.13 -15.18 -1.26
C VAL A 46 1.68 -15.17 -0.76
N GLY A 47 0.93 -16.23 -1.07
CA GLY A 47 -0.50 -16.33 -0.72
C GLY A 47 -0.80 -16.15 0.77
N GLY A 48 0.12 -16.57 1.65
CA GLY A 48 0.00 -16.42 3.10
C GLY A 48 -0.18 -14.97 3.58
N ASN A 49 0.30 -13.98 2.82
CA ASN A 49 0.18 -12.56 3.16
C ASN A 49 -1.23 -11.98 2.93
N TYR A 50 -2.13 -12.73 2.27
CA TYR A 50 -3.46 -12.25 1.88
C TYR A 50 -4.58 -12.85 2.73
N GLY A 51 -4.45 -14.10 3.17
CA GLY A 51 -5.52 -14.80 3.90
C GLY A 51 -5.97 -14.06 5.16
N SER A 52 -5.03 -13.50 5.92
CA SER A 52 -5.30 -12.75 7.15
C SER A 52 -6.02 -11.42 6.91
N THR A 53 -5.81 -10.77 5.76
CA THR A 53 -6.36 -9.43 5.48
C THR A 53 -7.83 -9.46 5.06
N ILE A 54 -8.32 -10.59 4.52
CA ILE A 54 -9.69 -10.74 4.00
C ILE A 54 -10.74 -10.34 5.05
N ARG A 55 -10.60 -10.81 6.30
CA ARG A 55 -11.54 -10.48 7.39
C ARG A 55 -11.51 -9.00 7.74
N VAL A 56 -10.32 -8.40 7.74
CA VAL A 56 -10.13 -6.97 8.05
C VAL A 56 -10.75 -6.10 6.96
N MET A 57 -10.48 -6.40 5.69
CA MET A 57 -11.09 -5.75 4.53
C MET A 57 -12.61 -5.86 4.54
N GLY A 58 -13.14 -7.05 4.86
CA GLY A 58 -14.58 -7.28 4.96
C GLY A 58 -15.25 -6.41 6.02
N ARG A 59 -14.65 -6.32 7.22
CA ARG A 59 -15.15 -5.44 8.30
C ARG A 59 -15.07 -3.96 7.91
N ALA A 60 -13.96 -3.51 7.32
CA ALA A 60 -13.81 -2.13 6.87
C ALA A 60 -14.90 -1.75 5.84
N ARG A 61 -15.18 -2.65 4.89
CA ARG A 61 -16.25 -2.48 3.90
C ARG A 61 -17.63 -2.37 4.53
N GLN A 62 -17.94 -3.17 5.56
CA GLN A 62 -19.19 -3.08 6.30
C GLN A 62 -19.38 -1.72 7.00
N HIS A 63 -18.28 -1.04 7.33
CA HIS A 63 -18.28 0.31 7.94
C HIS A 63 -18.11 1.44 6.92
N GLY A 64 -18.25 1.15 5.62
CA GLY A 64 -18.20 2.16 4.56
C GLY A 64 -16.80 2.56 4.07
N TYR A 65 -15.75 1.81 4.46
CA TYR A 65 -14.39 2.02 3.98
C TYR A 65 -14.09 1.07 2.81
N GLY A 66 -13.70 1.62 1.66
CA GLY A 66 -13.40 0.84 0.45
C GLY A 66 -11.98 0.27 0.44
N LEU A 67 -11.09 0.84 1.26
CA LEU A 67 -9.69 0.46 1.35
C LEU A 67 -9.29 0.28 2.82
N THR A 68 -8.21 -0.48 3.03
CA THR A 68 -7.57 -0.67 4.33
C THR A 68 -6.09 -0.41 4.15
N LEU A 69 -5.55 0.50 4.96
CA LEU A 69 -4.16 0.91 4.95
C LEU A 69 -3.46 0.32 6.18
N HIS A 70 -2.36 -0.40 5.94
CA HIS A 70 -1.58 -1.04 6.99
C HIS A 70 -0.36 -0.20 7.35
N LEU A 71 -0.02 -0.24 8.63
CA LEU A 71 1.21 0.33 9.17
C LEU A 71 2.25 -0.77 9.38
N ASP A 72 3.49 -0.38 9.68
CA ASP A 72 4.54 -1.30 10.07
C ASP A 72 4.15 -2.09 11.33
N SER A 73 4.47 -3.38 11.36
CA SER A 73 4.05 -4.26 12.45
C SER A 73 4.88 -4.15 13.72
N GLU A 74 6.03 -3.45 13.68
CA GLU A 74 6.90 -3.32 14.86
C GLU A 74 6.47 -2.15 15.74
N THR A 75 6.17 -1.00 15.15
CA THR A 75 5.89 0.26 15.83
C THR A 75 4.50 0.81 15.55
N GLN A 76 3.79 0.28 14.55
CA GLN A 76 2.46 0.75 14.12
C GLN A 76 2.43 2.28 13.88
N SER A 77 3.53 2.83 13.38
CA SER A 77 3.75 4.29 13.29
C SER A 77 4.11 4.74 11.87
N PHE A 78 4.48 3.82 10.98
CA PHE A 78 4.89 4.11 9.61
C PHE A 78 3.97 3.43 8.60
N VAL A 79 3.63 4.15 7.53
CA VAL A 79 2.79 3.66 6.43
C VAL A 79 3.54 2.58 5.67
N HIS A 80 2.89 1.43 5.47
CA HIS A 80 3.38 0.38 4.58
C HIS A 80 2.60 0.41 3.25
N GLU A 81 1.43 -0.22 3.21
CA GLU A 81 0.68 -0.41 1.98
C GLU A 81 -0.81 -0.62 2.24
N PHE A 82 -1.63 -0.46 1.21
CA PHE A 82 -3.01 -0.92 1.27
C PHE A 82 -3.07 -2.44 1.12
N SER A 83 -4.10 -3.09 1.66
CA SER A 83 -4.23 -4.57 1.65
C SER A 83 -3.96 -5.25 0.29
N ALA A 84 -4.32 -4.59 -0.81
CA ALA A 84 -4.19 -5.13 -2.16
C ALA A 84 -3.42 -4.22 -3.14
N SER A 85 -2.84 -3.11 -2.67
CA SER A 85 -2.15 -2.14 -3.52
C SER A 85 -1.07 -1.39 -2.76
N GLY A 86 -0.03 -0.94 -3.46
CA GLY A 86 0.99 -0.07 -2.85
C GLY A 86 0.43 1.31 -2.46
N PHE A 87 1.22 2.07 -1.71
CA PHE A 87 0.90 3.44 -1.32
C PHE A 87 1.74 4.45 -2.11
N VAL A 88 1.13 5.57 -2.49
CA VAL A 88 1.83 6.75 -3.01
C VAL A 88 1.25 7.99 -2.33
N GLY A 89 2.10 8.76 -1.67
CA GLY A 89 1.76 10.06 -1.11
C GLY A 89 2.08 11.19 -2.08
N VAL A 90 1.29 12.27 -2.03
CA VAL A 90 1.55 13.49 -2.81
C VAL A 90 1.59 14.66 -1.83
N LYS A 91 2.76 15.30 -1.71
CA LYS A 91 2.94 16.51 -0.89
C LYS A 91 2.96 17.73 -1.81
N LYS A 92 2.09 18.70 -1.53
CA LYS A 92 2.02 19.99 -2.25
C LYS A 92 2.37 21.13 -1.30
N ASN A 93 2.94 22.21 -1.83
CA ASN A 93 3.12 23.44 -1.07
C ASN A 93 1.77 24.15 -0.92
N PRO A 94 1.24 24.35 0.30
CA PRO A 94 -0.04 25.02 0.48
C PRO A 94 0.02 26.53 0.18
N LEU A 95 1.22 27.13 0.17
CA LEU A 95 1.43 28.56 -0.05
C LEU A 95 1.76 28.91 -1.51
N ASP A 96 2.09 27.92 -2.33
CA ASP A 96 2.45 28.10 -3.74
C ASP A 96 1.88 26.95 -4.57
N SER A 97 0.78 27.24 -5.26
CA SER A 97 0.11 26.28 -6.15
C SER A 97 0.87 26.03 -7.46
N SER A 98 1.87 26.86 -7.78
CA SER A 98 2.73 26.70 -8.97
C SER A 98 3.92 25.79 -8.69
N ALA A 99 4.28 25.58 -7.42
CA ALA A 99 5.32 24.66 -7.02
C ALA A 99 4.96 23.22 -7.42
N GLN A 100 5.93 22.51 -7.99
CA GLN A 100 5.75 21.11 -8.36
C GLN A 100 5.53 20.25 -7.10
N PRO A 101 4.65 19.23 -7.16
CA PRO A 101 4.43 18.35 -6.03
C PRO A 101 5.68 17.47 -5.77
N THR A 102 5.77 16.96 -4.56
CA THR A 102 6.71 15.89 -4.20
C THR A 102 5.95 14.59 -4.04
N ILE A 103 6.36 13.56 -4.79
CA ILE A 103 5.87 12.20 -4.61
C ILE A 103 6.61 11.57 -3.43
N VAL A 104 5.86 10.99 -2.49
CA VAL A 104 6.42 10.35 -1.30
C VAL A 104 6.04 8.88 -1.32
N ILE A 105 7.05 8.01 -1.38
CA ILE A 105 6.89 6.55 -1.44
C ILE A 105 7.49 5.95 -0.16
N PRO A 106 6.70 5.20 0.63
CA PRO A 106 7.21 4.46 1.77
C PRO A 106 8.35 3.53 1.37
N LYS A 107 9.42 3.55 2.16
CA LYS A 107 10.57 2.67 2.00
C LYS A 107 10.80 1.91 3.29
N ASP A 108 10.59 0.61 3.22
CA ASP A 108 10.84 -0.36 4.27
C ASP A 108 11.09 -1.72 3.59
N GLU A 109 11.88 -2.59 4.20
CA GLU A 109 12.27 -3.87 3.60
C GLU A 109 11.13 -4.92 3.60
N HIS A 110 10.05 -4.68 4.34
CA HIS A 110 8.89 -5.57 4.46
C HIS A 110 7.72 -5.18 3.55
N ILE A 111 7.83 -4.06 2.83
CA ILE A 111 6.83 -3.61 1.84
C ILE A 111 7.05 -4.37 0.54
N LEU A 112 5.96 -4.81 -0.11
CA LEU A 112 6.05 -5.49 -1.39
C LEU A 112 6.54 -4.51 -2.48
N PRO A 113 7.66 -4.79 -3.17
CA PRO A 113 8.15 -3.93 -4.26
C PRO A 113 7.12 -3.88 -5.40
N SER A 114 6.44 -2.74 -5.53
CA SER A 114 5.32 -2.57 -6.46
C SER A 114 5.78 -1.88 -7.74
N ILE A 115 5.69 -2.59 -8.86
CA ILE A 115 6.00 -2.05 -10.19
C ILE A 115 5.19 -0.79 -10.50
N THR A 116 3.91 -0.73 -10.09
CA THR A 116 3.07 0.45 -10.33
C THR A 116 3.56 1.65 -9.51
N VAL A 117 3.94 1.45 -8.25
CA VAL A 117 4.49 2.52 -7.39
C VAL A 117 5.81 3.03 -7.96
N ASP A 118 6.68 2.11 -8.40
CA ASP A 118 7.95 2.47 -9.02
C ASP A 118 7.77 3.23 -10.33
N SER A 119 6.80 2.81 -11.15
CA SER A 119 6.46 3.50 -12.39
C SER A 119 5.93 4.91 -12.13
N VAL A 120 5.10 5.11 -11.10
CA VAL A 120 4.62 6.45 -10.71
C VAL A 120 5.78 7.35 -10.27
N GLY A 121 6.71 6.82 -9.48
CA GLY A 121 7.93 7.54 -9.13
C GLY A 121 8.74 7.95 -10.36
N LYS A 122 8.96 7.01 -11.29
CA LYS A 122 9.72 7.28 -12.51
C LYS A 122 9.05 8.35 -13.39
N ILE A 123 7.73 8.26 -13.58
CA ILE A 123 6.98 9.28 -14.33
C ILE A 123 7.11 10.66 -13.66
N ALA A 124 7.06 10.72 -12.33
CA ALA A 124 7.23 11.98 -11.60
C ALA A 124 8.63 12.59 -11.83
N GLU A 125 9.69 11.79 -11.77
CA GLU A 125 11.04 12.25 -12.12
C GLU A 125 11.13 12.77 -13.56
N ASP A 126 10.51 12.07 -14.52
CA ASP A 126 10.50 12.47 -15.92
C ASP A 126 9.72 13.78 -16.16
N LEU A 127 8.75 14.09 -15.29
CA LEU A 127 8.03 15.37 -15.23
C LEU A 127 8.80 16.47 -14.48
N GLY A 128 9.98 16.17 -13.94
CA GLY A 128 10.82 17.07 -13.16
C GLY A 128 10.43 17.20 -11.68
N TRP A 129 9.46 16.40 -11.21
CA TRP A 129 8.98 16.44 -9.84
C TRP A 129 9.96 15.76 -8.88
N ASN A 130 9.93 16.18 -7.60
CA ASN A 130 10.73 15.52 -6.57
C ASN A 130 10.10 14.18 -6.16
N VAL A 131 10.94 13.16 -5.95
CA VAL A 131 10.53 11.85 -5.44
C VAL A 131 11.32 11.52 -4.18
N GLU A 132 10.61 11.33 -3.07
CA GLU A 132 11.17 10.92 -1.78
C GLU A 132 10.83 9.45 -1.50
N ARG A 133 11.85 8.60 -1.34
CA ARG A 133 11.69 7.21 -0.90
C ARG A 133 12.23 7.05 0.52
N ARG A 134 11.35 7.01 1.51
CA ARG A 134 11.72 7.00 2.95
C ARG A 134 10.61 6.38 3.81
N PRO A 135 10.87 6.05 5.09
CA PRO A 135 9.80 5.81 6.05
C PRO A 135 8.83 7.00 6.10
N VAL A 136 7.52 6.70 6.11
CA VAL A 136 6.45 7.70 6.10
C VAL A 136 5.65 7.55 7.38
N SER A 137 5.76 8.49 8.32
CA SER A 137 4.94 8.49 9.53
C SER A 137 3.45 8.46 9.19
N SER A 138 2.65 7.74 9.97
CA SER A 138 1.18 7.73 9.86
C SER A 138 0.58 9.14 9.98
N SER A 139 1.25 10.04 10.70
CA SER A 139 0.89 11.46 10.81
C SER A 139 0.98 12.24 9.49
N PHE A 140 1.57 11.66 8.44
CA PHE A 140 1.55 12.23 7.09
C PHE A 140 0.14 12.19 6.47
N ILE A 141 -0.70 11.25 6.91
CA ILE A 141 -2.02 11.04 6.34
C ILE A 141 -3.00 12.03 6.99
N PRO A 142 -3.70 12.87 6.20
CA PRO A 142 -4.75 13.71 6.75
C PRO A 142 -5.89 12.83 7.24
N THR A 143 -6.13 12.82 8.54
CA THR A 143 -7.26 12.11 9.14
C THR A 143 -8.50 12.99 9.13
N HIS A 144 -9.61 12.47 8.63
CA HIS A 144 -10.92 13.07 8.89
C HIS A 144 -11.38 12.60 10.28
N PRO A 145 -12.00 13.47 11.10
CA PRO A 145 -12.70 13.01 12.30
C PRO A 145 -13.71 11.93 11.91
N ALA A 146 -13.84 10.91 12.75
CA ALA A 146 -14.84 9.85 12.61
C ALA A 146 -16.27 10.41 12.66
#